data_AF-A0A978SS15-F1
#
_entry.id   AF-A0A978SS15-F1
#
_cell.length_a   1.000
_cell.length_b   1.000
_cell.length_c   1.000
_cell.angle_alpha   90.00
_cell.angle_beta   90.00
_cell.angle_gamma   90.00
#
_symmetry.space_group_name_H-M   'P 1'
#
loop_
_entity.id
_entity.type
_entity.pdbx_description
1 polymer ?
#
loop_
_entity_poly.entity_id
_entity_poly.type
_entity_poly.pdbx_seq_one_letter_code
_entity_poly.pdbx_strand_id
1 'polypeptide(L)'
;MDVSMQVQIIALWAVFLFGMVFHSQLAMMPMLYGEEVAMPNSTGKMPVSHPWLMLGFYAIPMVAIAATAITATQPYRIIHFGLTIAYTLMNFTHAAADLAVKPIEWYQIALMVVVFINGILLNFVAFQWMQ
;
A
#
# COMPACT_ATOMS: atom_id res chain seq x y z
N MET A 1 13.16 9.08 -25.20
CA MET A 1 13.84 9.29 -23.90
C MET A 1 13.46 8.11 -23.04
N ASP A 2 14.43 7.28 -22.66
CA ASP A 2 14.15 6.15 -21.78
C ASP A 2 14.02 6.66 -20.34
N VAL A 3 12.97 6.23 -19.64
CA VAL A 3 12.71 6.61 -18.25
C VAL A 3 13.63 5.79 -17.35
N SER A 4 14.42 6.43 -16.48
CA SER A 4 15.33 5.72 -15.58
C SER A 4 14.57 4.80 -14.62
N MET A 5 15.18 3.68 -14.22
CA MET A 5 14.55 2.73 -13.29
C MET A 5 14.16 3.38 -11.96
N GLN A 6 14.94 4.36 -11.47
CA GLN A 6 14.60 5.11 -10.26
C GLN A 6 13.29 5.89 -10.42
N VAL A 7 13.11 6.58 -11.55
CA VAL A 7 11.87 7.32 -11.83
C VAL A 7 10.68 6.35 -11.95
N GLN A 8 10.89 5.19 -12.58
CA GLN A 8 9.86 4.13 -12.64
C GLN A 8 9.48 3.64 -11.22
N ILE A 9 10.47 3.35 -10.37
CA ILE A 9 10.26 2.92 -8.97
C ILE A 9 9.49 3.99 -8.18
N ILE A 10 9.89 5.26 -8.29
CA ILE A 10 9.21 6.38 -7.63
C ILE A 10 7.75 6.46 -8.08
N ALA A 11 7.49 6.37 -9.38
CA ALA A 11 6.14 6.42 -9.93
C ALA A 11 5.29 5.23 -9.46
N LEU A 12 5.83 4.01 -9.47
CA LEU A 12 5.14 2.81 -9.01
C LEU A 12 4.85 2.85 -7.50
N TRP A 13 5.77 3.37 -6.69
CA TRP A 13 5.49 3.63 -5.27
C TRP A 13 4.41 4.68 -5.06
N ALA A 14 4.41 5.76 -5.86
CA ALA A 14 3.36 6.77 -5.77
C ALA A 14 1.99 6.18 -6.11
N VAL A 15 1.88 5.40 -7.19
CA VAL A 15 0.65 4.67 -7.54
C VAL A 15 0.22 3.73 -6.42
N PHE A 16 1.16 2.98 -5.83
CA PHE A 16 0.88 2.10 -4.69
C PHE A 16 0.32 2.90 -3.50
N LEU A 17 0.99 3.97 -3.11
CA LEU A 17 0.62 4.81 -1.98
C LEU A 17 -0.77 5.45 -2.18
N PHE A 18 -1.03 6.04 -3.34
CA PHE A 18 -2.34 6.60 -3.67
C PHE A 18 -3.43 5.53 -3.70
N GLY A 19 -3.14 4.34 -4.24
CA GLY A 19 -4.06 3.20 -4.20
C GLY A 19 -4.47 2.84 -2.78
N MET A 20 -3.51 2.77 -1.84
CA MET A 20 -3.79 2.49 -0.43
C MET A 20 -4.59 3.60 0.26
N VAL A 21 -4.30 4.87 -0.05
CA VAL A 21 -5.08 6.02 0.44
C VAL A 21 -6.52 5.95 -0.06
N PHE A 22 -6.72 5.67 -1.34
CA PHE A 22 -8.06 5.53 -1.92
C PHE A 22 -8.82 4.35 -1.36
N HIS A 23 -8.18 3.21 -1.12
CA HIS A 23 -8.78 2.04 -0.46
C HIS A 23 -9.38 2.40 0.91
N SER A 24 -8.59 3.09 1.73
CA SER A 24 -9.06 3.56 3.04
C SER A 24 -10.18 4.60 2.91
N GLN A 25 -10.08 5.51 1.95
CA GLN A 25 -11.14 6.50 1.72
C GLN A 25 -12.44 5.84 1.28
N LEU A 26 -12.40 4.90 0.33
CA LEU A 26 -13.55 4.13 -0.14
C LEU A 26 -14.24 3.39 1.02
N ALA A 27 -13.47 2.89 1.99
CA ALA A 27 -14.02 2.18 3.15
C ALA A 27 -14.77 3.12 4.10
N MET A 28 -14.38 4.40 4.12
CA MET A 28 -14.98 5.44 4.95
C MET A 28 -16.14 6.16 4.26
N MET A 29 -16.33 5.99 2.95
CA MET A 29 -17.39 6.70 2.19
C MET A 29 -18.80 6.52 2.76
N PRO A 30 -19.26 5.31 3.16
CA PRO A 30 -20.61 5.15 3.71
C PRO A 30 -20.88 6.07 4.91
N MET A 31 -19.88 6.26 5.78
CA MET A 31 -19.99 7.17 6.93
C MET A 31 -20.18 8.62 6.50
N LEU A 32 -19.63 9.03 5.35
CA LEU A 32 -19.80 10.38 4.81
C LEU A 32 -21.19 10.60 4.19
N TYR A 33 -21.91 9.53 3.84
CA TYR A 33 -23.30 9.56 3.40
C TYR A 33 -24.32 9.41 4.54
N GLY A 34 -23.85 9.34 5.79
CA GLY A 34 -24.70 9.22 6.97
C GLY A 34 -25.19 7.79 7.26
N GLU A 35 -24.57 6.77 6.66
CA GLU A 35 -24.84 5.39 7.05
C GLU A 35 -24.32 5.12 8.47
N GLU A 36 -25.20 4.64 9.35
CA GLU A 36 -24.82 4.23 10.69
C GLU A 36 -24.03 2.92 10.63
N VAL A 37 -22.71 3.01 10.84
CA VAL A 37 -21.86 1.84 11.01
C VAL A 37 -22.01 1.33 12.45
N ALA A 38 -23.15 0.71 12.74
CA ALA A 38 -23.40 0.06 14.02
C ALA A 38 -22.53 -1.20 14.12
N MET A 39 -21.53 -1.19 14.99
CA MET A 39 -20.74 -2.37 15.35
C MET A 39 -21.23 -2.92 16.69
N PRO A 40 -22.04 -3.99 16.71
CA PRO A 40 -22.46 -4.63 17.95
C PRO A 40 -21.23 -4.98 18.79
N ASN A 41 -21.23 -4.61 20.07
CA ASN A 41 -20.11 -4.80 21.02
C ASN A 41 -18.86 -3.93 20.79
N SER A 42 -18.93 -2.88 19.96
CA SER A 42 -17.87 -1.87 19.89
C SER A 42 -17.76 -1.10 21.21
N THR A 43 -16.54 -0.99 21.74
CA THR A 43 -16.24 -0.19 22.93
C THR A 43 -16.01 1.30 22.61
N GLY A 44 -16.01 1.67 21.32
CA GLY A 44 -15.70 3.02 20.85
C GLY A 44 -14.24 3.46 21.06
N LYS A 45 -13.34 2.56 21.48
CA LYS A 45 -11.93 2.88 21.75
C LYS A 45 -11.00 2.13 20.80
N MET A 46 -10.32 2.89 19.95
CA MET A 46 -9.24 2.36 19.10
C MET A 46 -8.01 2.04 19.96
N PRO A 47 -7.38 0.86 19.82
CA PRO A 47 -6.14 0.56 20.52
C PRO A 47 -5.03 1.52 20.08
N VAL A 48 -4.21 1.98 21.03
CA VAL A 48 -3.16 3.00 20.78
C VAL A 48 -2.17 2.59 19.68
N SER A 49 -1.95 1.27 19.48
CA SER A 49 -1.06 0.75 18.45
C SER A 49 -1.55 0.96 17.01
N HIS A 50 -2.87 1.00 16.78
CA HIS A 50 -3.45 1.02 15.44
C HIS A 50 -3.07 2.28 14.63
N PRO A 51 -3.22 3.51 15.16
CA PRO A 51 -2.81 4.70 14.41
C PRO A 51 -1.31 4.74 14.11
N TRP A 52 -0.45 4.18 14.97
CA TRP A 52 1.00 4.07 14.69
C TRP A 52 1.31 3.07 13.58
N LEU A 53 0.60 1.94 13.54
CA LEU A 53 0.72 0.97 12.45
C LEU A 53 0.27 1.57 11.12
N MET A 54 -0.85 2.29 11.10
CA MET A 54 -1.31 3.01 9.91
C MET A 54 -0.30 4.07 9.47
N LEU A 55 0.21 4.89 10.40
CA LEU A 55 1.23 5.89 10.09
C LEU A 55 2.47 5.23 9.48
N GLY A 56 2.99 4.16 10.09
CA GLY A 56 4.13 3.42 9.56
C GLY A 56 3.86 2.88 8.16
N PHE A 57 2.68 2.30 7.94
CA PHE A 57 2.30 1.72 6.66
C PHE A 57 2.30 2.74 5.51
N TYR A 58 1.88 3.99 5.76
CA TYR A 58 1.92 5.08 4.79
C TYR A 58 3.27 5.81 4.69
N ALA A 59 3.93 6.01 5.83
CA ALA A 59 5.19 6.76 5.89
C ALA A 59 6.34 6.00 5.24
N ILE A 60 6.39 4.68 5.35
CA ILE A 60 7.47 3.88 4.75
C ILE A 60 7.53 4.03 3.21
N PRO A 61 6.42 3.90 2.45
CA PRO A 61 6.39 4.23 1.02
C PRO A 61 6.84 5.66 0.70
N MET A 62 6.43 6.64 1.52
CA MET A 62 6.84 8.04 1.34
C MET A 62 8.36 8.20 1.50
N VAL A 63 8.94 7.56 2.52
CA VAL A 63 10.38 7.53 2.74
C VAL A 63 11.09 6.78 1.62
N ALA A 64 10.53 5.67 1.12
CA ALA A 64 11.09 4.93 -0.01
C ALA A 64 11.16 5.79 -1.27
N ILE A 65 10.11 6.56 -1.56
CA ILE A 65 10.08 7.55 -2.66
C ILE A 65 11.17 8.60 -2.47
N ALA A 66 11.22 9.26 -1.32
CA ALA A 66 12.16 10.33 -1.05
C ALA A 66 13.62 9.84 -1.08
N ALA A 67 13.90 8.69 -0.47
CA ALA A 67 15.22 8.08 -0.47
C ALA A 67 15.64 7.66 -1.90
N THR A 68 14.75 7.07 -2.69
CA THR A 68 15.06 6.68 -4.08
C THR A 68 15.42 7.89 -4.95
N ALA A 69 14.86 9.06 -4.64
CA ALA A 69 15.15 10.30 -5.35
C ALA A 69 16.55 10.87 -5.07
N ILE A 70 17.17 10.52 -3.93
CA ILE A 70 18.44 11.13 -3.49
C ILE A 70 19.59 10.13 -3.31
N THR A 71 19.30 8.83 -3.30
CA THR A 71 20.33 7.79 -3.14
C THR A 71 20.06 6.57 -4.02
N ALA A 72 21.16 5.95 -4.46
CA ALA A 72 21.17 4.74 -5.27
C ALA A 72 22.30 3.79 -4.85
N THR A 73 22.73 3.85 -3.58
CA THR A 73 23.83 2.99 -3.12
C THR A 73 23.42 1.52 -3.15
N GLN A 74 24.39 0.63 -3.40
CA GLN A 74 24.12 -0.80 -3.52
C GLN A 74 23.39 -1.40 -2.29
N PRO A 75 23.78 -1.10 -1.03
CA PRO A 75 23.06 -1.60 0.13
C PRO A 75 21.61 -1.11 0.18
N TYR A 76 21.36 0.16 -0.20
CA TYR A 76 20.01 0.71 -0.25
C TYR A 76 19.14 -0.01 -1.28
N ARG A 77 19.65 -0.27 -2.49
CA ARG A 77 18.93 -1.00 -3.54
C ARG A 77 18.45 -2.38 -3.07
N ILE A 78 19.31 -3.12 -2.36
CA ILE A 78 18.99 -4.44 -1.79
C ILE A 78 17.90 -4.35 -0.71
N ILE A 79 18.05 -3.43 0.25
CA ILE A 79 17.06 -3.21 1.31
C ILE A 79 15.72 -2.79 0.70
N HIS A 80 15.75 -1.88 -0.26
CA HIS A 80 14.58 -1.39 -0.97
C HIS A 80 13.85 -2.52 -1.71
N PHE A 81 14.57 -3.41 -2.40
CA PHE A 81 13.95 -4.58 -3.03
C PHE A 81 13.24 -5.47 -2.01
N GLY A 82 13.88 -5.76 -0.87
CA GLY A 82 13.24 -6.51 0.23
C GLY A 82 11.95 -5.83 0.74
N LEU A 83 11.95 -4.50 0.83
CA LEU A 83 10.78 -3.71 1.20
C LEU A 83 9.62 -3.87 0.19
N THR A 84 9.92 -3.83 -1.11
CA THR A 84 8.89 -4.00 -2.15
C THR A 84 8.20 -5.36 -2.09
N ILE A 85 8.97 -6.43 -1.83
CA ILE A 85 8.43 -7.78 -1.63
C ILE A 85 7.51 -7.81 -0.41
N ALA A 86 7.97 -7.27 0.72
CA ALA A 86 7.17 -7.26 1.95
C ALA A 86 5.83 -6.55 1.76
N TYR A 87 5.81 -5.41 1.09
CA TYR A 87 4.59 -4.67 0.76
C TYR A 87 3.66 -5.44 -0.19
N THR A 88 4.22 -6.12 -1.18
CA THR A 88 3.43 -6.96 -2.09
C THR A 88 2.76 -8.13 -1.37
N LEU A 89 3.47 -8.80 -0.46
CA LEU A 89 2.92 -9.88 0.35
C LEU A 89 1.84 -9.36 1.30
N MET A 90 2.08 -8.24 1.99
CA MET A 90 1.07 -7.61 2.84
C MET A 90 -0.19 -7.25 2.07
N ASN A 91 -0.04 -6.65 0.89
CA ASN A 91 -1.17 -6.32 0.01
C ASN A 91 -1.98 -7.55 -0.40
N PHE A 92 -1.30 -8.65 -0.75
CA PHE A 92 -1.96 -9.92 -1.06
C PHE A 92 -2.74 -10.48 0.14
N THR A 93 -2.12 -10.52 1.32
CA THR A 93 -2.79 -11.02 2.52
C THR A 93 -3.98 -10.16 2.92
N HIS A 94 -3.88 -8.83 2.73
CA HIS A 94 -4.97 -7.89 2.98
C HIS A 94 -6.14 -8.13 2.03
N ALA A 95 -5.87 -8.20 0.72
CA ALA A 95 -6.90 -8.49 -0.28
C ALA A 95 -7.60 -9.84 -0.05
N ALA A 96 -6.85 -10.87 0.38
CA ALA A 96 -7.41 -12.16 0.74
C ALA A 96 -8.30 -12.08 1.99
N ALA A 97 -7.91 -11.28 2.99
CA ALA A 97 -8.72 -11.05 4.19
C ALA A 97 -10.03 -10.30 3.86
N ASP A 98 -10.01 -9.34 2.94
CA ASP A 98 -11.20 -8.59 2.53
C ASP A 98 -12.28 -9.51 1.88
N LEU A 99 -11.90 -10.61 1.25
CA LEU A 99 -12.85 -11.60 0.71
C LEU A 99 -13.63 -12.37 1.81
N ALA A 100 -13.10 -12.39 3.03
CA ALA A 100 -13.77 -13.00 4.18
C ALA A 100 -14.81 -12.07 4.82
N VAL A 101 -14.75 -10.77 4.54
CA VAL A 101 -15.73 -9.78 5.02
C VAL A 101 -17.06 -9.94 4.26
N LYS A 102 -18.19 -9.81 4.97
CA LYS A 102 -19.54 -9.94 4.42
C LYS A 102 -20.39 -8.70 4.74
N PRO A 103 -21.08 -8.10 3.75
CA PRO A 103 -21.00 -8.42 2.32
C PRO A 103 -19.61 -8.13 1.73
N ILE A 104 -19.30 -8.71 0.56
CA ILE A 104 -18.04 -8.44 -0.12
C ILE A 104 -18.16 -7.11 -0.86
N GLU A 105 -17.31 -6.15 -0.53
CA GLU A 105 -17.21 -4.88 -1.23
C GLU A 105 -16.33 -5.01 -2.48
N TRP A 106 -16.91 -5.42 -3.61
CA TRP A 106 -16.17 -5.73 -4.83
C TRP A 106 -15.34 -4.58 -5.39
N TYR A 107 -15.75 -3.32 -5.17
CA TYR A 107 -14.97 -2.17 -5.59
C TYR A 107 -13.66 -2.03 -4.81
N GLN A 108 -13.63 -2.44 -3.53
CA GLN A 108 -12.40 -2.52 -2.73
C GLN A 108 -11.48 -3.61 -3.27
N ILE A 109 -12.04 -4.79 -3.52
CA ILE A 109 -11.27 -5.93 -4.06
C ILE A 109 -10.65 -5.57 -5.41
N ALA A 110 -11.42 -4.92 -6.29
CA ALA A 110 -10.93 -4.49 -7.60
C ALA A 110 -9.73 -3.52 -7.47
N LEU A 111 -9.82 -2.54 -6.58
CA LEU A 111 -8.71 -1.61 -6.32
C LEU A 111 -7.49 -2.36 -5.76
N MET A 112 -7.68 -3.25 -4.79
CA MET A 112 -6.60 -4.02 -4.18
C MET A 112 -5.88 -4.93 -5.19
N VAL A 113 -6.59 -5.48 -6.17
CA VAL A 113 -5.98 -6.24 -7.28
C VAL A 113 -5.11 -5.33 -8.16
N VAL A 114 -5.58 -4.11 -8.48
CA VAL A 114 -4.77 -3.14 -9.23
C VAL A 114 -3.50 -2.78 -8.45
N VAL A 115 -3.62 -2.50 -7.16
CA VAL A 115 -2.46 -2.21 -6.28
C VAL A 115 -1.52 -3.42 -6.19
N PHE A 116 -2.05 -4.64 -6.17
CA PHE A 116 -1.25 -5.87 -6.17
C PHE A 116 -0.42 -6.02 -7.44
N ILE A 117 -1.04 -5.84 -8.61
CA ILE A 117 -0.35 -5.88 -9.91
C ILE A 117 0.75 -4.80 -9.95
N ASN A 118 0.45 -3.60 -9.48
CA ASN A 118 1.43 -2.52 -9.37
C ASN A 118 2.60 -2.91 -8.43
N GLY A 119 2.34 -3.60 -7.32
CA GLY A 119 3.36 -4.15 -6.43
C GLY A 119 4.26 -5.18 -7.11
N ILE A 120 3.70 -6.07 -7.94
CA ILE A 120 4.48 -7.03 -8.73
C ILE A 120 5.39 -6.31 -9.73
N LEU A 121 4.86 -5.30 -10.44
CA LEU A 121 5.67 -4.47 -11.36
C LEU A 121 6.80 -3.75 -10.62
N LEU A 122 6.50 -3.19 -9.44
CA LEU A 122 7.49 -2.55 -8.59
C LEU A 122 8.60 -3.53 -8.17
N ASN A 123 8.25 -4.76 -7.78
CA ASN A 123 9.25 -5.79 -7.47
C ASN A 123 10.14 -6.11 -8.66
N PHE A 124 9.56 -6.21 -9.86
CA PHE A 124 10.32 -6.51 -11.08
C PHE A 124 11.34 -5.42 -11.39
N VAL A 125 10.90 -4.15 -11.39
CA VAL A 125 11.80 -3.02 -11.63
C VAL A 125 12.82 -2.88 -10.50
N ALA A 126 12.43 -3.08 -9.24
CA ALA A 126 13.34 -3.04 -8.10
C ALA A 126 14.37 -4.18 -8.12
N PHE A 127 14.02 -5.36 -8.63
CA PHE A 127 14.95 -6.48 -8.82
C PHE A 127 16.00 -6.15 -9.88
N GLN A 128 15.58 -5.64 -11.04
CA GLN A 128 16.50 -5.15 -12.08
C GLN A 128 17.37 -4.00 -11.55
N TRP A 129 16.76 -3.11 -10.78
CA TRP A 129 17.44 -2.00 -10.14
C TRP A 129 18.22 -2.41 -8.90
N MET A 130 18.34 -3.67 -8.47
CA MET A 130 19.33 -4.01 -7.43
C MET A 130 20.57 -4.70 -7.99
N GLN A 131 20.48 -5.20 -9.22
CA GLN A 131 21.60 -5.79 -9.94
C GLN A 131 22.59 -4.70 -10.39
#